data_AF-A0A4R6UKC0-F1
#
_entry.id   AF-A0A4R6UKC0-F1
#
_cell.length_a   1.000
_cell.length_b   1.000
_cell.length_c   1.000
_cell.angle_alpha   90.00
_cell.angle_beta   90.00
_cell.angle_gamma   90.00
#
_symmetry.space_group_name_H-M   'P 1'
#
loop_
_entity.id
_entity.type
_entity.pdbx_description
1 polymer ?
#
loop_
_entity_poly.entity_id
_entity_poly.type
_entity_poly.pdbx_seq_one_letter_code
_entity_poly.pdbx_strand_id
1 'polypeptide(L)'
;MRTLPEKYLSEIAIPKDVYDIDLVVLDRYQGFSAELLRLALLGLAGYGFLIGNIVFKMQTKDGALPYLNAFIGSWPLLAVGALSLALAAMMALGHRYFSTDSLTHQVRRLRLRKRLEELKHKPEERERLEQIIAHESQSLMSDLNRCRWLLLGASISLLVGAAGVALSFALTLAA
;
A
#
# COMPACT_ATOMS: atom_id res chain seq x y z
N MET A 1 -13.11 -10.07 11.29
CA MET A 1 -14.51 -9.61 11.28
C MET A 1 -15.10 -9.76 12.68
N ARG A 2 -15.33 -8.66 13.39
CA ARG A 2 -16.07 -8.66 14.67
C ARG A 2 -17.54 -8.37 14.35
N THR A 3 -18.39 -9.38 14.49
CA THR A 3 -19.84 -9.31 14.24
C THR A 3 -20.54 -8.65 15.42
N LEU A 4 -20.80 -7.35 15.32
CA LEU A 4 -21.88 -6.73 16.09
C LEU A 4 -23.21 -7.00 15.33
N PRO A 5 -24.31 -7.27 16.04
CA PRO A 5 -25.53 -7.82 15.45
C PRO A 5 -26.10 -6.91 14.35
N GLU A 6 -26.39 -7.52 13.20
CA GLU A 6 -26.72 -6.94 11.89
C GLU A 6 -28.01 -6.10 11.81
N LYS A 7 -28.76 -5.95 12.90
CA LYS A 7 -30.04 -5.25 12.87
C LYS A 7 -29.83 -3.73 13.00
N TYR A 8 -30.07 -2.99 11.91
CA TYR A 8 -30.24 -1.52 11.83
C TYR A 8 -29.00 -0.62 11.75
N LEU A 9 -28.07 -0.89 10.84
CA LEU A 9 -27.15 0.16 10.35
C LEU A 9 -27.26 0.40 8.83
N SER A 10 -27.95 -0.45 8.07
CA SER A 10 -28.16 -0.24 6.63
C SER A 10 -29.28 0.77 6.31
N GLU A 11 -30.25 0.96 7.20
CA GLU A 11 -31.44 1.79 6.95
C GLU A 11 -31.22 3.29 7.15
N ILE A 12 -30.13 3.68 7.82
CA ILE A 12 -29.85 5.08 8.09
C ILE A 12 -29.17 5.71 6.86
N ALA A 13 -29.96 6.38 6.04
CA ALA A 13 -29.47 7.10 4.86
C ALA A 13 -28.52 8.25 5.26
N ILE A 14 -27.23 8.13 4.98
CA ILE A 14 -26.27 9.22 5.20
C ILE A 14 -26.35 10.18 4.00
N PRO A 15 -26.45 11.51 4.23
CA PRO A 15 -26.36 12.49 3.15
C PRO A 15 -25.03 12.34 2.40
N LYS A 16 -25.11 12.28 1.07
CA LYS A 16 -23.95 11.96 0.21
C LYS A 16 -22.82 12.97 0.36
N ASP A 17 -23.16 14.23 0.53
CA ASP A 17 -22.23 15.36 0.57
C ASP A 17 -21.18 15.25 1.69
N VAL A 18 -21.50 14.54 2.79
CA VAL A 18 -20.61 14.43 3.96
C VAL A 18 -19.49 13.41 3.73
N TYR A 19 -19.74 12.33 2.97
CA TYR A 19 -18.73 11.29 2.74
C TYR A 19 -18.04 11.41 1.38
N ASP A 20 -18.56 12.22 0.47
CA ASP A 20 -18.05 12.34 -0.89
C ASP A 20 -16.61 12.88 -0.91
N ILE A 21 -16.30 13.87 -0.06
CA ILE A 21 -14.94 14.41 0.08
C ILE A 21 -13.96 13.31 0.52
N ASP A 22 -14.36 12.49 1.49
CA ASP A 22 -13.52 11.40 2.00
C ASP A 22 -13.29 10.31 0.92
N LEU A 23 -14.31 10.02 0.10
CA LEU A 23 -14.18 9.10 -1.03
C LEU A 23 -13.24 9.65 -2.10
N VAL A 24 -13.33 10.94 -2.42
CA VAL A 24 -12.43 11.57 -3.39
C VAL A 24 -10.99 11.51 -2.89
N VAL A 25 -10.75 11.80 -1.61
CA VAL A 25 -9.41 11.67 -1.01
C VAL A 25 -8.92 10.23 -1.08
N LEU A 26 -9.76 9.27 -0.71
CA LEU A 26 -9.43 7.85 -0.78
C LEU A 26 -9.07 7.41 -2.20
N ASP A 27 -9.86 7.81 -3.20
CA ASP A 27 -9.64 7.46 -4.60
C ASP A 27 -8.28 7.98 -5.08
N ARG A 28 -7.89 9.20 -4.69
CA ARG A 28 -6.55 9.74 -4.97
C ARG A 28 -5.44 8.92 -4.33
N TYR A 29 -5.59 8.50 -3.07
CA TYR A 29 -4.61 7.65 -2.39
C TYR A 29 -4.51 6.25 -3.02
N GLN A 30 -5.63 5.66 -3.39
CA GLN A 30 -5.66 4.36 -4.08
C GLN A 30 -5.03 4.47 -5.48
N GLY A 31 -5.27 5.56 -6.20
CA GLY A 31 -4.63 5.87 -7.47
C GLY A 31 -3.12 5.95 -7.34
N PHE A 32 -2.61 6.71 -6.37
CA PHE A 32 -1.17 6.83 -6.11
C PHE A 32 -0.53 5.48 -5.72
N SER A 33 -1.19 4.71 -4.85
CA SER A 33 -0.74 3.35 -4.49
C SER A 33 -0.72 2.41 -5.70
N ALA A 34 -1.67 2.53 -6.63
CA ALA A 34 -1.69 1.75 -7.87
C ALA A 34 -0.55 2.14 -8.81
N GLU A 35 -0.17 3.42 -8.88
CA GLU A 35 1.01 3.87 -9.62
C GLU A 35 2.30 3.33 -9.02
N LEU A 36 2.48 3.39 -7.70
CA LEU A 36 3.63 2.79 -7.03
C LEU A 36 3.75 1.30 -7.31
N LEU A 37 2.63 0.57 -7.24
CA LEU A 37 2.60 -0.86 -7.55
C LEU A 37 2.99 -1.12 -9.01
N ARG A 38 2.47 -0.33 -9.96
CA ARG A 38 2.83 -0.44 -11.38
C ARG A 38 4.32 -0.20 -11.60
N LEU A 39 4.89 0.83 -10.97
CA LEU A 39 6.32 1.13 -11.07
C LEU A 39 7.18 0.02 -10.45
N ALA A 40 6.78 -0.53 -9.30
CA ALA A 40 7.48 -1.66 -8.68
C ALA A 40 7.46 -2.91 -9.57
N LEU A 41 6.31 -3.26 -10.14
CA LEU A 41 6.16 -4.40 -11.05
C LEU A 41 6.89 -4.19 -12.37
N LEU A 42 6.87 -2.97 -12.91
CA LEU A 42 7.65 -2.61 -14.09
C LEU A 42 9.15 -2.75 -13.82
N GLY A 43 9.61 -2.30 -12.66
CA GLY A 43 11.00 -2.47 -12.22
C GLY A 43 11.41 -3.95 -12.13
N LEU A 44 10.56 -4.79 -11.52
CA LEU A 44 10.78 -6.24 -11.45
C LEU A 44 10.78 -6.92 -12.83
N ALA A 45 9.84 -6.53 -13.71
CA ALA A 45 9.77 -7.06 -15.07
C ALA A 45 10.99 -6.66 -15.90
N GLY A 46 11.39 -5.39 -15.83
CA GLY A 46 12.61 -4.88 -16.45
C GLY A 46 13.84 -5.61 -15.93
N TYR A 47 13.95 -5.76 -14.62
CA TYR A 47 15.03 -6.50 -13.97
C TYR A 47 15.13 -7.96 -14.45
N GLY A 48 14.01 -8.69 -14.47
CA GLY A 48 13.96 -10.06 -14.98
C GLY A 48 14.31 -10.16 -16.46
N PHE A 49 13.87 -9.18 -17.27
CA PHE A 49 14.22 -9.10 -18.68
C PHE A 49 15.72 -8.88 -18.90
N LEU A 50 16.36 -7.99 -18.13
CA LEU A 50 17.80 -7.73 -18.24
C LEU A 50 18.62 -8.97 -17.88
N ILE A 51 18.30 -9.65 -16.78
CA ILE A 51 18.99 -10.91 -16.42
C ILE A 51 18.80 -11.96 -17.52
N GLY A 52 17.56 -12.15 -17.97
CA GLY A 52 17.21 -13.15 -18.98
C GLY A 52 17.89 -12.95 -20.33
N ASN A 53 17.99 -11.70 -20.79
CA ASN A 53 18.44 -11.39 -22.15
C ASN A 53 19.88 -10.91 -22.24
N ILE A 54 20.39 -10.19 -21.24
CA ILE A 54 21.74 -9.63 -21.29
C ILE A 54 22.72 -10.64 -20.69
N VAL A 55 22.45 -11.10 -19.47
CA VAL A 55 23.37 -12.01 -18.76
C VAL A 55 23.41 -13.38 -19.43
N PHE A 56 22.25 -14.01 -19.67
CA PHE A 56 22.24 -15.38 -20.19
C PHE A 56 22.45 -15.51 -21.71
N LYS A 57 22.03 -14.54 -22.55
CA LYS A 57 22.18 -14.66 -24.02
C LYS A 57 23.51 -14.10 -24.56
N MET A 58 24.15 -13.13 -23.90
CA MET A 58 25.49 -12.68 -24.34
C MET A 58 26.58 -13.71 -24.02
N GLN A 59 26.32 -14.60 -23.06
CA GLN A 59 27.23 -15.66 -22.66
C GLN A 59 27.52 -16.69 -23.76
N THR A 60 26.63 -16.82 -24.75
CA THR A 60 26.68 -17.90 -25.74
C THR A 60 27.54 -17.58 -26.97
N LYS A 61 27.99 -16.32 -27.15
CA LYS A 61 28.62 -15.90 -28.41
C LYS A 61 30.16 -15.89 -28.40
N ASP A 62 30.83 -15.57 -27.29
CA ASP A 62 32.29 -15.31 -27.33
C ASP A 62 33.15 -16.04 -26.29
N GLY A 63 32.59 -16.92 -25.45
CA GLY A 63 33.38 -17.73 -24.48
C GLY A 63 34.12 -16.93 -23.39
N ALA A 64 34.11 -15.59 -23.45
CA ALA A 64 34.64 -14.71 -22.43
C ALA A 64 33.61 -14.52 -21.30
N LEU A 65 34.05 -14.65 -20.04
CA LEU A 65 33.25 -14.56 -18.82
C LEU A 65 33.31 -13.20 -18.06
N PRO A 66 33.61 -12.02 -18.65
CA PRO A 66 33.79 -10.80 -17.85
C PRO A 66 32.47 -10.35 -17.19
N TYR A 67 31.36 -10.38 -17.94
CA TYR A 67 30.05 -9.94 -17.44
C TYR A 67 29.48 -10.85 -16.34
N LEU A 68 29.78 -12.15 -16.37
CA LEU A 68 29.30 -13.09 -15.35
C LEU A 68 30.07 -12.95 -14.04
N ASN A 69 31.38 -12.72 -14.10
CA ASN A 69 32.17 -12.48 -12.89
C ASN A 69 31.81 -11.14 -12.25
N ALA A 70 31.56 -10.09 -13.04
CA ALA A 70 31.05 -8.81 -12.54
C ALA A 70 29.63 -8.95 -11.96
N PHE A 71 28.78 -9.79 -12.57
CA PHE A 71 27.44 -10.08 -12.08
C PHE A 71 27.45 -10.88 -10.76
N ILE A 72 28.32 -11.88 -10.63
CA ILE A 72 28.50 -12.64 -9.39
C ILE A 72 29.05 -11.72 -8.29
N GLY A 73 29.97 -10.81 -8.61
CA GLY A 73 30.51 -9.83 -7.66
C GLY A 73 29.47 -8.82 -7.16
N SER A 74 28.45 -8.51 -7.97
CA SER A 74 27.36 -7.57 -7.64
C SER A 74 26.05 -8.25 -7.21
N TRP A 75 26.05 -9.59 -7.10
CA TRP A 75 24.90 -10.39 -6.64
C TRP A 75 24.19 -9.85 -5.38
N PRO A 76 24.89 -9.46 -4.29
CA PRO A 76 24.20 -8.95 -3.10
C PRO A 76 23.45 -7.64 -3.36
N LEU A 77 23.98 -6.76 -4.21
CA LEU A 77 23.35 -5.48 -4.56
C LEU A 77 22.09 -5.70 -5.41
N LEU A 78 22.19 -6.63 -6.35
CA LEU A 78 21.09 -7.09 -7.20
C LEU A 78 19.97 -7.74 -6.38
N ALA A 79 20.31 -8.62 -5.43
CA ALA A 79 19.35 -9.26 -4.54
C ALA A 79 18.63 -8.22 -3.65
N VAL A 80 19.35 -7.25 -3.09
CA VAL A 80 18.74 -6.16 -2.30
C VAL A 80 17.82 -5.30 -3.17
N GLY A 81 18.20 -5.00 -4.41
CA GLY A 81 17.36 -4.29 -5.37
C GLY A 81 16.05 -5.02 -5.68
N ALA A 82 16.13 -6.33 -5.97
CA ALA A 82 14.95 -7.14 -6.25
C ALA A 82 14.03 -7.27 -5.01
N LEU A 83 14.61 -7.50 -3.82
CA LEU A 83 13.87 -7.63 -2.57
C LEU A 83 13.17 -6.31 -2.19
N SER A 84 13.83 -5.18 -2.38
CA SER A 84 13.23 -3.86 -2.11
C SER A 84 12.11 -3.51 -3.09
N LEU A 85 12.21 -3.87 -4.36
CA LEU A 85 11.09 -3.72 -5.32
C LEU A 85 9.90 -4.63 -4.95
N ALA A 86 10.16 -5.88 -4.56
CA ALA A 86 9.13 -6.80 -4.10
C ALA A 86 8.44 -6.29 -2.82
N LEU A 87 9.23 -5.77 -1.87
CA LEU A 87 8.72 -5.19 -0.64
C LEU A 87 7.90 -3.91 -0.90
N ALA A 88 8.31 -3.07 -1.85
CA ALA A 88 7.52 -1.92 -2.30
C ALA A 88 6.15 -2.36 -2.86
N ALA A 89 6.12 -3.40 -3.70
CA ALA A 89 4.88 -3.95 -4.23
C ALA A 89 3.97 -4.50 -3.12
N MET A 90 4.53 -5.27 -2.17
CA MET A 90 3.79 -5.79 -1.02
C MET A 90 3.22 -4.68 -0.14
N MET A 91 3.99 -3.64 0.14
CA MET A 91 3.53 -2.48 0.92
C MET A 91 2.44 -1.69 0.20
N ALA A 92 2.54 -1.52 -1.12
CA ALA A 92 1.49 -0.87 -1.91
C ALA A 92 0.18 -1.68 -1.89
N LEU A 93 0.26 -3.01 -2.03
CA LEU A 93 -0.89 -3.91 -1.90
C LEU A 93 -1.50 -3.88 -0.50
N GLY A 94 -0.66 -3.92 0.54
CA GLY A 94 -1.08 -3.82 1.93
C GLY A 94 -1.80 -2.50 2.21
N HIS A 95 -1.25 -1.38 1.71
CA HIS A 95 -1.91 -0.07 1.78
C HIS A 95 -3.31 -0.11 1.17
N ARG A 96 -3.48 -0.69 -0.03
CA ARG A 96 -4.81 -0.81 -0.67
C ARG A 96 -5.80 -1.61 0.20
N TYR A 97 -5.34 -2.68 0.83
CA TYR A 97 -6.17 -3.48 1.72
C TYR A 97 -6.63 -2.67 2.94
N PHE A 98 -5.70 -2.09 3.69
CA PHE A 98 -6.03 -1.31 4.90
C PHE A 98 -6.82 -0.04 4.59
N SER A 99 -6.55 0.61 3.47
CA SER A 99 -7.26 1.82 3.03
C SER A 99 -8.72 1.54 2.64
N THR A 100 -9.02 0.32 2.17
CA THR A 100 -10.40 -0.08 1.86
C THR A 100 -11.16 -0.45 3.13
N ASP A 101 -10.48 -1.11 4.08
CA ASP A 101 -11.06 -1.47 5.37
C ASP A 101 -11.37 -0.24 6.22
N SER A 102 -10.48 0.76 6.23
CA SER A 102 -10.68 2.02 6.95
C SER A 102 -11.91 2.81 6.48
N LEU A 103 -12.21 2.78 5.17
CA LEU A 103 -13.43 3.39 4.63
C LEU A 103 -14.68 2.73 5.24
N THR A 104 -14.66 1.42 5.40
CA THR A 104 -15.79 0.68 5.98
C THR A 104 -16.03 1.11 7.43
N HIS A 105 -14.96 1.29 8.21
CA HIS A 105 -15.02 1.84 9.55
C HIS A 105 -15.53 3.29 9.57
N GLN A 106 -15.13 4.13 8.61
CA GLN A 106 -15.59 5.51 8.50
C GLN A 106 -17.08 5.62 8.20
N VAL A 107 -17.59 4.85 7.22
CA VAL A 107 -19.02 4.80 6.91
C VAL A 107 -19.82 4.31 8.12
N ARG A 108 -19.31 3.30 8.83
CA ARG A 108 -19.93 2.79 10.05
C ARG A 108 -19.99 3.86 11.14
N ARG A 109 -18.91 4.63 11.34
CA ARG A 109 -18.86 5.75 12.28
C ARG A 109 -19.88 6.83 11.93
N LEU A 110 -20.03 7.17 10.65
CA LEU A 110 -21.02 8.14 10.19
C LEU A 110 -22.45 7.67 10.52
N ARG A 111 -22.75 6.38 10.32
CA ARG A 111 -24.06 5.80 10.68
C ARG A 111 -24.32 5.87 12.18
N LEU A 112 -23.31 5.56 13.00
CA LEU A 112 -23.42 5.67 14.46
C LEU A 112 -23.62 7.11 14.92
N ARG A 113 -22.94 8.09 14.32
CA ARG A 113 -23.17 9.51 14.61
C ARG A 113 -24.58 9.96 14.27
N LYS A 114 -25.13 9.54 13.13
CA LYS A 114 -26.52 9.88 12.80
C LYS A 114 -27.52 9.24 13.76
N ARG A 115 -27.29 7.98 14.18
CA ARG A 115 -28.09 7.34 15.23
C ARG A 115 -28.00 8.06 16.58
N LEU A 116 -26.83 8.63 16.91
CA LEU A 116 -26.65 9.46 18.10
C LEU A 116 -27.55 10.72 18.06
N GLU A 117 -27.67 11.36 16.90
CA GLU A 117 -28.54 12.54 16.71
C GLU A 117 -30.02 12.21 16.87
N GLU A 118 -30.44 11.01 16.48
CA GLU A 118 -31.82 10.51 16.65
C GLU A 118 -32.13 10.17 18.12
N LEU A 119 -31.12 9.79 18.91
CA LEU A 119 -31.24 9.39 20.32
C LEU A 119 -31.24 10.57 21.32
N LYS A 120 -31.50 11.80 20.86
CA LYS A 120 -31.48 13.03 21.70
C LYS A 120 -32.30 12.94 23.00
N HIS A 121 -33.35 12.13 23.05
CA HIS A 121 -34.25 12.02 24.20
C HIS A 121 -33.89 10.90 25.19
N LYS A 122 -32.84 10.10 24.93
CA LYS A 122 -32.42 8.99 25.79
C LYS A 122 -30.95 9.13 26.22
N PRO A 123 -30.67 9.83 27.34
CA PRO A 123 -29.31 10.16 27.74
C PRO A 123 -28.43 8.92 28.03
N GLU A 124 -29.00 7.85 28.60
CA GLU A 124 -28.25 6.63 28.90
C GLU A 124 -27.79 5.87 27.64
N GLU A 125 -28.64 5.79 26.60
CA GLU A 125 -28.29 5.16 25.33
C GLU A 125 -27.27 6.01 24.55
N ARG A 126 -27.35 7.34 24.70
CA ARG A 126 -26.46 8.31 24.07
C ARG A 126 -25.02 8.17 24.57
N GLU A 127 -24.82 8.11 25.89
CA GLU A 127 -23.49 8.00 26.49
C GLU A 127 -22.79 6.70 26.05
N ARG A 128 -23.52 5.58 26.00
CA ARG A 128 -23.00 4.29 25.47
C ARG A 128 -22.58 4.40 24.00
N LEU A 129 -23.38 5.08 23.17
CA LEU A 129 -23.05 5.27 21.76
C LEU A 129 -21.82 6.18 21.57
N GLU A 130 -21.69 7.25 22.36
CA GLU A 130 -20.53 8.15 22.32
C GLU A 130 -19.24 7.40 22.66
N GLN A 131 -19.27 6.51 23.66
CA GLN A 131 -18.14 5.63 24.00
C GLN A 131 -17.77 4.70 22.83
N ILE A 132 -18.74 4.11 22.15
CA ILE A 132 -18.51 3.25 20.97
C ILE A 132 -17.89 4.06 19.82
N ILE A 133 -18.40 5.27 19.56
CA ILE A 133 -17.88 6.16 18.52
C ILE A 133 -16.45 6.59 18.82
N ALA A 134 -16.14 6.92 20.08
CA ALA A 134 -14.79 7.26 20.52
C ALA A 134 -13.82 6.10 20.28
N HIS A 135 -14.22 4.88 20.66
CA HIS A 135 -13.41 3.68 20.44
C HIS A 135 -13.14 3.40 18.95
N GLU A 136 -14.18 3.46 18.11
CA GLU A 136 -14.02 3.30 16.64
C GLU A 136 -13.14 4.40 16.04
N SER A 137 -13.22 5.64 16.54
CA SER A 137 -12.38 6.74 16.07
C SER A 137 -10.89 6.50 16.34
N GLN A 138 -10.58 5.90 17.49
CA GLN A 138 -9.20 5.57 17.86
C GLN A 138 -8.65 4.44 16.98
N SER A 139 -9.47 3.42 16.69
CA SER A 139 -9.08 2.35 15.75
C SER A 139 -8.80 2.92 14.36
N LEU A 140 -9.70 3.76 13.84
CA LEU A 140 -9.53 4.38 12.53
C LEU A 140 -8.24 5.21 12.45
N MET A 141 -7.94 5.99 13.48
CA MET A 141 -6.71 6.79 13.52
C MET A 141 -5.45 5.92 13.48
N SER A 142 -5.49 4.77 14.18
CA SER A 142 -4.40 3.78 14.15
C SER A 142 -4.21 3.20 12.75
N ASP A 143 -5.31 2.84 12.08
CA ASP A 143 -5.26 2.25 10.75
C ASP A 143 -4.82 3.25 9.68
N LEU A 144 -5.26 4.52 9.78
CA LEU A 144 -4.77 5.60 8.92
C LEU A 144 -3.28 5.86 9.10
N ASN A 145 -2.79 5.83 10.35
CA ASN A 145 -1.36 5.96 10.62
C ASN A 145 -0.55 4.80 10.02
N ARG A 146 -1.04 3.56 10.13
CA ARG A 146 -0.43 2.40 9.47
C ARG A 146 -0.40 2.56 7.96
N CYS A 147 -1.51 3.02 7.37
CA CYS A 147 -1.61 3.32 5.95
C CYS A 147 -0.54 4.32 5.52
N ARG A 148 -0.41 5.45 6.24
CA ARG A 148 0.62 6.46 5.99
C ARG A 148 2.03 5.87 6.01
N TRP A 149 2.34 5.06 7.02
CA TRP A 149 3.66 4.43 7.13
C TRP A 149 3.92 3.41 6.03
N LEU A 150 2.91 2.64 5.61
CA LEU A 150 3.02 1.71 4.48
C LEU A 150 3.28 2.43 3.16
N LEU A 151 2.62 3.57 2.92
CA LEU A 151 2.83 4.37 1.71
C LEU A 151 4.23 4.98 1.65
N LEU A 152 4.68 5.52 2.79
CA LEU A 152 6.03 6.07 2.93
C LEU A 152 7.09 4.98 2.74
N GLY A 153 6.89 3.83 3.39
CA GLY A 153 7.76 2.66 3.26
C GLY A 153 7.83 2.14 1.82
N ALA A 154 6.68 2.04 1.13
CA ALA A 154 6.64 1.64 -0.27
C ALA A 154 7.42 2.60 -1.16
N SER A 155 7.28 3.91 -0.94
CA SER A 155 7.95 4.94 -1.74
C SER A 155 9.47 4.91 -1.54
N ILE A 156 9.93 4.80 -0.28
CA ILE A 156 11.36 4.70 0.05
C ILE A 156 11.94 3.40 -0.52
N SER A 157 11.25 2.27 -0.34
CA SER A 157 11.69 0.97 -0.84
C SER A 157 11.77 0.94 -2.37
N LEU A 158 10.82 1.58 -3.05
CA LEU A 158 10.85 1.73 -4.51
C LEU A 158 12.06 2.54 -4.98
N LEU A 159 12.34 3.66 -4.32
CA LEU A 159 13.47 4.53 -4.66
C LEU A 159 14.81 3.83 -4.42
N VAL A 160 14.95 3.15 -3.28
CA VAL A 160 16.15 2.35 -2.95
C VAL A 160 16.32 1.20 -3.95
N GLY A 161 15.24 0.50 -4.28
CA GLY A 161 15.28 -0.60 -5.26
C GLY A 161 15.64 -0.14 -6.66
N ALA A 162 15.04 0.94 -7.14
CA ALA A 162 15.35 1.52 -8.44
C ALA A 162 16.81 2.01 -8.51
N ALA A 163 17.29 2.72 -7.48
CA ALA A 163 18.67 3.19 -7.41
C ALA A 163 19.67 2.02 -7.32
N GLY A 164 19.38 1.01 -6.50
CA GLY A 164 20.21 -0.18 -6.35
C GLY A 164 20.34 -0.97 -7.65
N VAL A 165 19.23 -1.16 -8.36
CA VAL A 165 19.23 -1.81 -9.68
C VAL A 165 20.03 -0.98 -10.69
N ALA A 166 19.80 0.34 -10.76
CA ALA A 166 20.51 1.22 -11.68
C ALA A 166 22.03 1.23 -11.44
N LEU A 167 22.46 1.32 -10.17
CA LEU A 167 23.87 1.27 -9.80
C LEU A 167 24.51 -0.09 -10.09
N SER A 168 23.79 -1.19 -9.82
CA SER A 168 24.29 -2.54 -10.14
C SER A 168 24.55 -2.66 -11.64
N PHE A 169 23.61 -2.18 -12.47
CA PHE A 169 23.79 -2.21 -13.92
C PHE A 169 24.93 -1.31 -14.40
N ALA A 170 25.03 -0.09 -13.86
CA ALA A 170 26.13 0.83 -14.20
C ALA A 170 27.50 0.20 -13.89
N LEU A 171 27.63 -0.47 -12.75
CA LEU A 171 28.86 -1.18 -12.39
C LEU A 171 29.13 -2.39 -13.31
N THR A 172 28.10 -3.18 -13.65
CA THR A 172 28.28 -4.32 -14.56
C THR A 172 28.62 -3.93 -16.00
N LEU A 173 28.21 -2.74 -16.45
CA LEU A 173 28.53 -2.22 -17.79
C LEU A 173 29.88 -1.51 -17.84
N ALA A 174 30.36 -0.98 -16.71
CA ALA A 174 31.66 -0.31 -16.61
C ALA A 174 32.83 -1.30 -16.40
N ALA A 175 32.53 -2.55 -16.05
CA ALA A 175 33.49 -3.64 -15.85
C ALA A 175 33.68 -4.48 -17.12
#